data_AF-A0A4P5YTJ5-F1
#
_entry.id   AF-A0A4P5YTJ5-F1
#
_cell.length_a   1.000
_cell.length_b   1.000
_cell.length_c   1.000
_cell.angle_alpha   90.00
_cell.angle_beta   90.00
_cell.angle_gamma   90.00
#
_symmetry.space_group_name_H-M   'P 1'
#
loop_
_entity.id
_entity.type
_entity.pdbx_description
1 polymer ?
#
loop_
_entity_poly.entity_id
_entity_poly.type
_entity_poly.pdbx_seq_one_letter_code
_entity_poly.pdbx_strand_id
1 'polypeptide(L)'
;MLSPVPHCIPPSFPAQPPDFRVTPSSLKSSFPWKRLLAVVITVAALGIIFWKIDVAELAAVFRRMEIGWFLAAEGIFGLMLLAGSWRWHLMLRLTNAAVHPGATARLYAIGHALSFFLLTPAVGDLAKAGLYSRWFRQPLPNVVASAPLARFLGLGGMCIFILVAFALAAAKGALGTATAFGARLPLPLLLVGIAGGLIGLVLIFRWRPRSEHILARTFNSFAVAARQLLLTPRLAAYGLLLGFVVQAISCTLMALCLRAVVSVDCPWFELLWTFPVIAAMVAVPSFGGLGVREAAALGILALYHIPAADAVAGSLLTLATNVTWVVIGAALLAREERLFDKARAQEKLWALPKTISVIIPALNEEAEIPATLRHLQAIPEIAEIIIVDAGSTDRTRDLATAARCRVLTTEPGRGHQLRHGAARATGDVVLMVHADTWLAPDAGRAILASLHDATVVGGGCWKIFRDPPLLVRGSRLKCALRLYLGHRVMADQAIFVRRTVLTATGGVPDVPLMEEFELCRQLRPAGRLALADTVVSTSARRFTQLGVLRTYARMARVTLLYYLGRSPADLRRLYERPPRTR
;
A
#
# COMPACT_ATOMS: atom_id res chain seq x y z
N MET A 1 -14.62 14.44 -6.32
CA MET A 1 -15.84 13.69 -6.67
C MET A 1 -15.44 12.48 -7.47
N LEU A 2 -15.45 11.30 -6.83
CA LEU A 2 -15.26 10.00 -7.47
C LEU A 2 -16.66 9.46 -7.78
N SER A 3 -17.04 9.35 -9.04
CA SER A 3 -18.21 8.58 -9.44
C SER A 3 -17.87 7.08 -9.44
N PRO A 4 -18.83 6.19 -9.13
CA PRO A 4 -18.61 4.75 -9.09
C PRO A 4 -18.39 4.20 -10.51
N VAL A 5 -17.46 3.26 -10.63
CA VAL A 5 -17.21 2.47 -11.85
C VAL A 5 -18.41 1.53 -12.06
N PRO A 6 -18.97 1.40 -13.27
CA PRO A 6 -20.11 0.54 -13.52
C PRO A 6 -19.77 -0.95 -13.32
N HIS A 7 -20.70 -1.67 -12.68
CA HIS A 7 -20.58 -3.06 -12.27
C HIS A 7 -20.58 -4.04 -13.45
N CYS A 8 -19.76 -5.09 -13.38
CA CYS A 8 -19.97 -6.33 -14.12
C CYS A 8 -20.20 -7.46 -13.12
N ILE A 9 -21.24 -8.26 -13.37
CA ILE A 9 -21.59 -9.47 -12.61
C ILE A 9 -20.49 -10.53 -12.86
N PRO A 10 -19.80 -11.06 -11.83
CA PRO A 10 -18.88 -12.18 -12.01
C PRO A 10 -19.62 -13.53 -11.91
N PRO A 11 -19.12 -14.58 -12.58
CA PRO A 11 -19.69 -15.92 -12.53
C PRO A 11 -19.56 -16.55 -11.13
N SER A 12 -20.47 -17.46 -10.79
CA SER A 12 -20.51 -18.20 -9.53
C SER A 12 -19.23 -19.03 -9.34
N PHE A 13 -18.57 -18.85 -8.19
CA PHE A 13 -17.41 -19.65 -7.78
C PHE A 13 -17.84 -20.84 -6.89
N PRO A 14 -17.24 -22.03 -7.04
CA PRO A 14 -17.49 -23.16 -6.14
C PRO A 14 -16.96 -22.88 -4.72
N ALA A 15 -17.66 -23.45 -3.73
CA ALA A 15 -17.54 -23.11 -2.31
C ALA A 15 -16.26 -23.58 -1.58
N GLN A 16 -15.29 -24.20 -2.27
CA GLN A 16 -14.03 -24.62 -1.67
C GLN A 16 -12.84 -24.38 -2.61
N PRO A 17 -11.74 -23.74 -2.14
CA PRO A 17 -10.49 -23.74 -2.87
C PRO A 17 -9.91 -25.17 -2.90
N PRO A 18 -9.31 -25.63 -4.01
CA PRO A 18 -8.61 -26.91 -4.03
C PRO A 18 -7.50 -26.93 -2.98
N ASP A 19 -7.30 -28.08 -2.32
CA ASP A 19 -6.18 -28.31 -1.40
C ASP A 19 -4.86 -28.33 -2.20
N PHE A 20 -4.26 -27.15 -2.39
CA PHE A 20 -2.99 -27.00 -3.10
C PHE A 20 -1.82 -27.37 -2.18
N ARG A 21 -1.64 -28.67 -1.95
CA ARG A 21 -0.34 -29.20 -1.54
C ARG A 21 0.57 -29.20 -2.77
N VAL A 22 1.41 -28.18 -2.90
CA VAL A 22 2.54 -28.23 -3.84
C VAL A 22 3.49 -29.29 -3.31
N THR A 23 3.44 -30.50 -3.86
CA THR A 23 4.47 -31.52 -3.61
C THR A 23 5.79 -31.04 -4.23
N PRO A 24 6.94 -31.14 -3.52
CA PRO A 24 8.24 -30.64 -4.00
C PRO A 24 8.74 -31.23 -5.33
N SER A 25 8.08 -32.26 -5.85
CA SER A 25 8.50 -33.05 -7.01
C SER A 25 8.23 -32.41 -8.39
N SER A 26 7.52 -31.29 -8.49
CA SER A 26 7.19 -30.66 -9.79
C SER A 26 8.12 -29.54 -10.26
N LEU A 27 9.11 -29.15 -9.44
CA LEU A 27 10.16 -28.21 -9.82
C LEU A 27 11.43 -29.00 -10.21
N LYS A 28 11.43 -29.61 -11.40
CA LYS A 28 12.69 -30.06 -12.02
C LYS A 28 13.55 -28.82 -12.23
N SER A 29 14.56 -28.63 -11.38
CA SER A 29 15.52 -27.52 -11.48
C SER A 29 16.34 -27.67 -12.76
N SER A 30 16.04 -26.88 -13.78
CA SER A 30 16.94 -26.77 -14.92
C SER A 30 18.24 -26.09 -14.46
N PHE A 31 19.35 -26.66 -14.90
CA PHE A 31 20.69 -26.23 -14.56
C PHE A 31 20.90 -24.74 -14.94
N PRO A 32 21.47 -23.90 -14.06
CA PRO A 32 21.24 -22.47 -14.13
C PRO A 32 22.32 -21.73 -14.94
N TRP A 33 22.47 -22.01 -16.24
CA TRP A 33 23.44 -21.31 -17.10
C TRP A 33 23.29 -19.78 -17.08
N LYS A 34 22.06 -19.27 -16.92
CA LYS A 34 21.79 -17.83 -16.76
C LYS A 34 22.41 -17.26 -15.48
N ARG A 35 22.47 -18.04 -14.42
CA ARG A 35 23.11 -17.64 -13.16
C ARG A 35 24.62 -17.62 -13.31
N LEU A 36 25.18 -18.63 -13.97
CA LEU A 36 26.61 -18.67 -14.29
C LEU A 36 27.01 -17.48 -15.18
N LEU A 37 26.22 -17.16 -16.21
CA LEU A 37 26.44 -16.00 -17.07
C LEU A 37 26.40 -14.69 -16.27
N ALA A 38 25.43 -14.50 -15.38
CA ALA A 38 25.37 -13.33 -14.51
C ALA A 38 26.59 -13.21 -13.59
N VAL A 39 27.09 -14.34 -13.04
CA VAL A 39 28.32 -14.35 -12.21
C VAL A 39 29.50 -13.91 -13.04
N VAL A 40 29.67 -14.50 -14.24
CA VAL A 40 30.79 -14.19 -15.13
C VAL A 40 30.78 -12.72 -15.54
N ILE A 41 29.63 -12.17 -15.94
CA ILE A 41 29.49 -10.75 -16.29
C ILE A 41 29.86 -9.86 -15.10
N THR A 42 29.34 -10.16 -13.91
CA THR A 42 29.63 -9.37 -12.71
C THR A 42 31.10 -9.45 -12.32
N VAL A 43 31.72 -10.63 -12.32
CA VAL A 43 33.14 -10.81 -12.00
C VAL A 43 34.03 -10.09 -13.02
N ALA A 44 33.75 -10.24 -14.32
CA ALA A 44 34.50 -9.57 -15.37
C ALA A 44 34.40 -8.04 -15.26
N ALA A 45 33.20 -7.51 -15.06
CA ALA A 45 32.98 -6.07 -14.92
C ALA A 45 33.66 -5.51 -13.67
N LEU A 46 33.55 -6.18 -12.51
CA LEU A 46 34.26 -5.77 -11.29
C LEU A 46 35.78 -5.88 -11.47
N GLY A 47 36.28 -6.92 -12.14
CA GLY A 47 37.70 -7.08 -12.45
C GLY A 47 38.24 -5.91 -13.27
N ILE A 48 37.49 -5.46 -14.29
CA ILE A 48 37.85 -4.27 -15.10
C ILE A 48 37.88 -3.00 -14.24
N ILE A 49 36.91 -2.85 -13.33
CA ILE A 49 36.78 -1.66 -12.49
C ILE A 49 37.91 -1.57 -11.45
N PHE A 50 38.16 -2.66 -10.72
CA PHE A 50 39.22 -2.71 -9.70
C PHE A 50 40.62 -2.77 -10.30
N TRP A 51 40.77 -3.13 -11.57
CA TRP A 51 42.04 -2.91 -12.28
C TRP A 51 42.27 -1.42 -12.58
N LYS A 52 41.20 -0.65 -12.85
CA LYS A 52 41.32 0.77 -13.18
C LYS A 52 41.40 1.72 -11.97
N ILE A 53 41.04 1.27 -10.77
CA ILE A 53 40.93 2.12 -9.58
C ILE A 53 41.79 1.56 -8.46
N ASP A 54 42.64 2.42 -7.87
CA ASP A 54 43.40 2.06 -6.68
C ASP A 54 42.46 1.88 -5.48
N VAL A 55 42.56 0.71 -4.84
CA VAL A 55 41.79 0.39 -3.62
C VAL A 55 42.09 1.37 -2.49
N ALA A 56 43.33 1.89 -2.41
CA ALA A 56 43.71 2.88 -1.40
C ALA A 56 42.98 4.22 -1.62
N GLU A 57 42.81 4.62 -2.88
CA GLU A 57 42.05 5.82 -3.27
C GLU A 57 40.57 5.64 -2.89
N LEU A 58 39.97 4.50 -3.25
CA LEU A 58 38.59 4.18 -2.89
C LEU A 58 38.38 4.15 -1.36
N ALA A 59 39.33 3.61 -0.60
CA ALA A 59 39.29 3.62 0.86
C ALA A 59 39.43 5.05 1.44
N ALA A 60 40.19 5.94 0.80
CA ALA A 60 40.24 7.34 1.17
C ALA A 60 38.91 8.05 0.93
N VAL A 61 38.18 7.71 -0.15
CA VAL A 61 36.82 8.21 -0.41
C VAL A 61 35.86 7.87 0.74
N PHE A 62 35.83 6.61 1.17
CA PHE A 62 34.94 6.21 2.26
C PHE A 62 35.32 6.80 3.62
N ARG A 63 36.61 7.10 3.86
CA ARG A 63 37.05 7.74 5.11
C ARG A 63 36.54 9.18 5.29
N ARG A 64 36.33 9.90 4.20
CA ARG A 64 35.79 11.29 4.21
C ARG A 64 34.29 11.36 3.97
N MET A 65 33.61 10.22 3.91
CA MET A 65 32.20 10.12 3.57
C MET A 65 31.31 10.91 4.55
N GLU A 66 30.43 11.73 4.01
CA GLU A 66 29.41 12.45 4.77
C GLU A 66 28.21 11.53 5.04
N ILE A 67 28.22 10.87 6.21
CA ILE A 67 27.21 9.86 6.57
C ILE A 67 25.76 10.38 6.55
N GLY A 68 25.55 11.67 6.79
CA GLY A 68 24.21 12.28 6.78
C GLY A 68 23.48 12.11 5.45
N TRP A 69 24.19 12.27 4.32
CA TRP A 69 23.61 12.09 2.99
C TRP A 69 23.29 10.62 2.68
N PHE A 70 24.11 9.70 3.18
CA PHE A 70 23.84 8.28 3.04
C PHE A 70 22.64 7.82 3.88
N LEU A 71 22.48 8.33 5.11
CA LEU A 71 21.28 8.08 5.91
C LEU A 71 20.02 8.65 5.24
N ALA A 72 20.13 9.80 4.58
CA ALA A 72 19.03 10.35 3.78
C ALA A 72 18.71 9.44 2.58
N ALA A 73 19.72 8.85 1.93
CA ALA A 73 19.56 7.89 0.84
C ALA A 73 18.78 6.64 1.31
N GLU A 74 19.12 6.08 2.48
CA GLU A 74 18.40 4.97 3.10
C GLU A 74 16.91 5.29 3.35
N GLY A 75 16.61 6.48 3.88
CA GLY A 75 15.23 6.93 4.09
C GLY A 75 14.43 7.08 2.79
N ILE A 76 15.04 7.66 1.76
CA ILE A 76 14.42 7.85 0.44
C ILE A 76 14.14 6.51 -0.25
N PHE A 77 15.01 5.50 -0.07
CA PHE A 77 14.77 4.15 -0.61
C PHE A 77 13.50 3.52 -0.03
N GLY A 78 13.24 3.70 1.28
CA GLY A 78 11.99 3.26 1.90
C GLY A 78 10.75 3.89 1.26
N LEU A 79 10.80 5.18 0.93
CA LEU A 79 9.73 5.87 0.20
C LEU A 79 9.54 5.31 -1.21
N MET A 80 10.62 4.91 -1.88
CA MET A 80 10.58 4.23 -3.19
C MET A 80 9.77 2.93 -3.11
N LEU A 81 10.04 2.10 -2.08
CA LEU A 81 9.32 0.85 -1.86
C LEU A 81 7.85 1.10 -1.55
N LEU A 82 7.51 2.13 -0.78
CA LEU A 82 6.13 2.51 -0.50
C LEU A 82 5.38 2.93 -1.78
N ALA A 83 5.98 3.81 -2.60
CA ALA A 83 5.39 4.24 -3.87
C ALA A 83 5.19 3.07 -4.84
N GLY A 84 6.20 2.19 -4.94
CA GLY A 84 6.11 0.95 -5.72
C GLY A 84 5.03 -0.01 -5.22
N SER A 85 4.91 -0.17 -3.90
CA SER A 85 3.88 -1.00 -3.28
C SER A 85 2.48 -0.48 -3.54
N TRP A 86 2.28 0.84 -3.50
CA TRP A 86 0.99 1.46 -3.77
C TRP A 86 0.60 1.30 -5.23
N ARG A 87 1.56 1.47 -6.16
CA ARG A 87 1.34 1.19 -7.59
C ARG A 87 0.92 -0.27 -7.82
N TRP A 88 1.57 -1.23 -7.16
CA TRP A 88 1.16 -2.63 -7.25
C TRP A 88 -0.21 -2.89 -6.62
N HIS A 89 -0.52 -2.22 -5.49
CA HIS A 89 -1.82 -2.31 -4.84
C HIS A 89 -2.97 -1.91 -5.76
N LEU A 90 -2.81 -0.84 -6.55
CA LEU A 90 -3.81 -0.45 -7.55
C LEU A 90 -4.09 -1.56 -8.58
N MET A 91 -3.07 -2.33 -8.96
CA MET A 91 -3.23 -3.44 -9.91
C MET A 91 -3.89 -4.65 -9.26
N LEU A 92 -3.62 -4.89 -7.97
CA LEU A 92 -4.36 -5.88 -7.18
C LEU A 92 -5.84 -5.50 -7.08
N ARG A 93 -6.20 -4.21 -7.00
CA ARG A 93 -7.59 -3.75 -7.03
C ARG A 93 -8.27 -4.07 -8.36
N LEU A 94 -7.60 -3.77 -9.48
CA LEU A 94 -8.11 -4.06 -10.83
C LEU A 94 -8.31 -5.54 -11.11
N THR A 95 -7.46 -6.39 -10.52
CA THR A 95 -7.56 -7.85 -10.64
C THR A 95 -8.45 -8.48 -9.55
N ASN A 96 -9.10 -7.66 -8.72
CA ASN A 96 -9.95 -8.09 -7.59
C ASN A 96 -9.22 -9.05 -6.62
N ALA A 97 -7.94 -8.80 -6.37
CA ALA A 97 -7.07 -9.54 -5.45
C ALA A 97 -6.53 -8.67 -4.30
N ALA A 98 -6.95 -7.41 -4.22
CA ALA A 98 -6.55 -6.49 -3.15
C ALA A 98 -7.13 -6.94 -1.80
N VAL A 99 -6.25 -6.98 -0.79
CA VAL A 99 -6.58 -7.34 0.59
C VAL A 99 -6.62 -6.06 1.43
N HIS A 100 -5.45 -5.50 1.71
CA HIS A 100 -5.31 -4.14 2.22
C HIS A 100 -3.90 -3.58 1.92
N PRO A 101 -3.71 -2.25 1.95
CA PRO A 101 -2.43 -1.64 1.58
C PRO A 101 -1.25 -2.08 2.45
N GLY A 102 -1.44 -2.23 3.76
CA GLY A 102 -0.39 -2.68 4.67
C GLY A 102 0.18 -4.06 4.33
N ALA A 103 -0.66 -5.00 3.89
CA ALA A 103 -0.22 -6.31 3.41
C ALA A 103 0.61 -6.17 2.13
N THR A 104 0.13 -5.34 1.20
CA THR A 104 0.84 -5.10 -0.07
C THR A 104 2.21 -4.47 0.14
N ALA A 105 2.34 -3.50 1.06
CA ALA A 105 3.61 -2.87 1.42
C ALA A 105 4.62 -3.88 1.97
N ARG A 106 4.19 -4.75 2.90
CA ARG A 106 5.04 -5.81 3.46
C ARG A 106 5.52 -6.78 2.38
N LEU A 107 4.61 -7.26 1.53
CA LEU A 107 4.98 -8.16 0.43
C LEU A 107 5.84 -7.49 -0.63
N TYR A 108 5.68 -6.19 -0.87
CA TYR A 108 6.53 -5.48 -1.81
C TYR A 108 7.98 -5.42 -1.32
N ALA A 109 8.19 -5.13 -0.02
CA ALA A 109 9.52 -5.17 0.61
C ALA A 109 10.12 -6.59 0.62
N ILE A 110 9.32 -7.62 0.92
CA ILE A 110 9.76 -9.02 0.83
C ILE A 110 10.13 -9.38 -0.62
N GLY A 111 9.30 -8.99 -1.58
CA GLY A 111 9.55 -9.25 -2.99
C GLY A 111 10.79 -8.56 -3.53
N HIS A 112 11.17 -7.42 -2.95
CA HIS A 112 12.45 -6.79 -3.24
C HIS A 112 13.63 -7.70 -2.85
N ALA A 113 13.61 -8.26 -1.63
CA ALA A 113 14.61 -9.25 -1.21
C ALA A 113 14.61 -10.50 -2.10
N LEU A 114 13.43 -11.05 -2.42
CA LEU A 114 13.30 -12.21 -3.32
C LEU A 114 13.85 -11.92 -4.72
N SER A 115 13.63 -10.72 -5.25
CA SER A 115 14.14 -10.32 -6.57
C SER A 115 15.66 -10.27 -6.60
N PHE A 116 16.30 -9.88 -5.49
CA PHE A 116 17.75 -9.85 -5.37
C PHE A 116 18.36 -11.27 -5.45
N PHE A 117 17.79 -12.25 -4.74
CA PHE A 117 18.29 -13.64 -4.74
C PHE A 117 17.89 -14.46 -5.98
N LEU A 118 16.74 -14.14 -6.60
CA LEU A 118 16.20 -14.89 -7.75
C LEU A 118 16.65 -14.33 -9.11
N LEU A 119 17.61 -13.39 -9.10
CA LEU A 119 18.37 -12.82 -10.24
C LEU A 119 17.57 -12.06 -11.30
N THR A 120 16.26 -12.27 -11.38
CA THR A 120 15.40 -11.48 -12.26
C THR A 120 14.25 -10.92 -11.44
N PRO A 121 13.92 -9.62 -11.61
CA PRO A 121 12.72 -9.05 -11.02
C PRO A 121 11.47 -9.86 -11.39
N ALA A 122 11.42 -10.46 -12.59
CA ALA A 122 10.30 -11.30 -13.07
C ALA A 122 10.01 -12.47 -12.13
N VAL A 123 11.05 -13.22 -11.77
CA VAL A 123 10.91 -14.36 -10.87
C VAL A 123 10.61 -13.91 -9.44
N GLY A 124 11.19 -12.79 -9.00
CA GLY A 124 10.87 -12.17 -7.70
C GLY A 124 9.39 -11.76 -7.58
N ASP A 125 8.82 -11.18 -8.62
CA ASP A 125 7.39 -10.83 -8.66
C ASP A 125 6.49 -12.06 -8.63
N LEU A 126 6.86 -13.15 -9.31
CA LEU A 126 6.14 -14.43 -9.24
C LEU A 126 6.22 -15.05 -7.84
N ALA A 127 7.40 -15.04 -7.21
CA ALA A 127 7.58 -15.57 -5.85
C ALA A 127 6.75 -14.76 -4.84
N LYS A 128 6.79 -13.44 -4.92
CA LYS A 128 5.94 -12.54 -4.13
C LYS A 128 4.45 -12.79 -4.37
N ALA A 129 4.02 -12.99 -5.62
CA ALA A 129 2.63 -13.29 -5.94
C ALA A 129 2.18 -14.64 -5.36
N GLY A 130 3.05 -15.65 -5.39
CA GLY A 130 2.83 -16.94 -4.73
C GLY A 130 2.66 -16.81 -3.21
N LEU A 131 3.54 -16.05 -2.55
CA LEU A 131 3.42 -15.75 -1.12
C LEU A 131 2.12 -15.01 -0.79
N TYR A 132 1.78 -13.98 -1.57
CA TYR A 132 0.56 -13.19 -1.39
C TYR A 132 -0.70 -14.07 -1.55
N SER A 133 -0.75 -14.91 -2.59
CA SER A 133 -1.86 -15.86 -2.79
C SER A 133 -1.98 -16.85 -1.63
N ARG A 134 -0.86 -17.42 -1.16
CA ARG A 134 -0.82 -18.39 -0.05
C ARG A 134 -1.23 -17.77 1.28
N TRP A 135 -0.70 -16.59 1.62
CA TRP A 135 -0.95 -15.95 2.91
C TRP A 135 -2.36 -15.35 3.02
N PHE A 136 -2.90 -14.80 1.93
CA PHE A 136 -4.20 -14.12 1.96
C PHE A 136 -5.32 -14.85 1.22
N ARG A 137 -5.08 -16.11 0.81
CA ARG A 137 -6.06 -16.97 0.13
C ARG A 137 -6.70 -16.31 -1.09
N GLN A 138 -5.90 -15.53 -1.81
CA GLN A 138 -6.33 -14.87 -3.05
C GLN A 138 -6.06 -15.78 -4.25
N PRO A 139 -6.91 -15.77 -5.29
CA PRO A 139 -6.68 -16.57 -6.49
C PRO A 139 -5.33 -16.24 -7.14
N LEU A 140 -4.42 -17.21 -7.19
CA LEU A 140 -3.07 -17.03 -7.76
C LEU A 140 -3.08 -16.39 -9.16
N PRO A 141 -3.99 -16.77 -10.10
CA PRO A 141 -4.08 -16.12 -11.41
C PRO A 141 -4.27 -14.60 -11.34
N ASN A 142 -5.12 -14.13 -10.43
CA ASN A 142 -5.43 -12.71 -10.30
C ASN A 142 -4.23 -11.94 -9.74
N VAL A 143 -3.56 -12.52 -8.73
CA VAL A 143 -2.37 -11.91 -8.12
C VAL A 143 -1.23 -11.84 -9.14
N VAL A 144 -0.96 -12.92 -9.88
CA VAL A 144 0.10 -12.95 -10.90
C VAL A 144 -0.19 -11.95 -12.03
N ALA A 145 -1.45 -11.85 -12.47
CA ALA A 145 -1.87 -10.90 -13.51
C ALA A 145 -1.60 -9.43 -13.14
N SER A 146 -1.57 -9.09 -11.86
CA SER A 146 -1.32 -7.72 -11.39
C SER A 146 0.13 -7.24 -11.60
N ALA A 147 1.11 -8.15 -11.62
CA ALA A 147 2.52 -7.79 -11.68
C ALA A 147 2.95 -7.20 -13.04
N PRO A 148 2.60 -7.79 -14.20
CA PRO A 148 2.88 -7.19 -15.51
C PRO A 148 2.22 -5.81 -15.68
N LEU A 149 0.96 -5.65 -15.24
CA LEU A 149 0.27 -4.35 -15.28
C LEU A 149 1.04 -3.27 -14.51
N ALA A 150 1.52 -3.62 -13.32
CA ALA A 150 2.30 -2.71 -12.50
C ALA A 150 3.58 -2.30 -13.25
N ARG A 151 4.27 -3.24 -13.90
CA ARG A 151 5.49 -2.96 -14.67
C ARG A 151 5.23 -2.05 -15.86
N PHE A 152 4.17 -2.25 -16.61
CA PHE A 152 3.83 -1.36 -17.72
C PHE A 152 3.67 0.09 -17.27
N LEU A 153 2.97 0.32 -16.15
CA LEU A 153 2.84 1.66 -15.56
C LEU A 153 4.16 2.20 -15.03
N GLY A 154 5.01 1.34 -14.45
CA GLY A 154 6.34 1.71 -13.99
C GLY A 154 7.25 2.16 -15.14
N LEU A 155 7.30 1.37 -16.22
CA LEU A 155 8.06 1.67 -17.43
C LEU A 155 7.54 2.94 -18.12
N GLY A 156 6.21 3.10 -18.24
CA GLY A 156 5.63 4.33 -18.78
C GLY A 156 6.02 5.57 -17.97
N GLY A 157 5.94 5.50 -16.63
CA GLY A 157 6.37 6.57 -15.74
C GLY A 157 7.87 6.86 -15.84
N MET A 158 8.70 5.82 -15.97
CA MET A 158 10.15 5.94 -16.19
C MET A 158 10.46 6.65 -17.52
N CYS A 159 9.80 6.27 -18.61
CA CYS A 159 9.96 6.94 -19.90
C CYS A 159 9.59 8.42 -19.82
N ILE A 160 8.47 8.76 -19.17
CA ILE A 160 8.06 10.16 -18.95
C ILE A 160 9.14 10.91 -18.15
N PHE A 161 9.66 10.31 -17.07
CA PHE A 161 10.72 10.92 -16.28
C PHE A 161 11.98 11.18 -17.10
N ILE A 162 12.44 10.19 -17.89
CA ILE A 162 13.60 10.32 -18.78
C ILE A 162 13.39 11.50 -19.73
N LEU A 163 12.24 11.58 -20.41
CA LEU A 163 11.94 12.66 -21.34
C LEU A 163 11.98 14.04 -20.65
N VAL A 164 11.39 14.16 -19.45
CA VAL A 164 11.42 15.40 -18.67
C VAL A 164 12.84 15.76 -18.24
N ALA A 165 13.62 14.80 -17.73
CA ALA A 165 15.00 15.01 -17.30
C ALA A 165 15.89 15.47 -18.46
N PHE A 166 15.76 14.83 -19.63
CA PHE A 166 16.47 15.24 -20.84
C PHE A 166 16.05 16.61 -21.35
N ALA A 167 14.76 16.94 -21.35
CA ALA A 167 14.27 18.25 -21.77
C ALA A 167 14.79 19.37 -20.85
N LEU A 168 14.82 19.14 -19.54
CA LEU A 168 15.38 20.09 -18.58
C LEU A 168 16.90 20.26 -18.76
N ALA A 169 17.63 19.16 -18.98
CA ALA A 169 19.07 19.21 -19.27
C ALA A 169 19.35 19.96 -20.59
N ALA A 170 18.57 19.71 -21.64
CA ALA A 170 18.68 20.40 -22.93
C ALA A 170 18.45 21.90 -22.80
N ALA A 171 17.37 22.30 -22.09
CA ALA A 171 17.02 23.71 -21.87
C ALA A 171 18.08 24.48 -21.08
N LYS A 172 18.95 23.78 -20.34
CA LYS A 172 20.06 24.35 -19.56
C LYS A 172 21.41 24.26 -20.26
N GLY A 173 21.48 23.76 -21.50
CA GLY A 173 22.73 23.60 -22.24
C GLY A 173 23.61 22.43 -21.77
N ALA A 174 23.14 21.64 -20.79
CA ALA A 174 23.88 20.53 -20.17
C ALA A 174 24.21 19.37 -21.12
N LEU A 175 23.51 19.31 -22.26
CA LEU A 175 23.75 18.30 -23.30
C LEU A 175 24.90 18.68 -24.24
N GLY A 176 25.40 19.93 -24.19
CA GLY A 176 26.53 20.38 -25.01
C GLY A 176 27.78 19.50 -24.81
N THR A 177 28.09 19.21 -23.55
CA THR A 177 29.16 18.28 -23.13
C THR A 177 28.92 16.86 -23.65
N ALA A 178 27.69 16.35 -23.61
CA ALA A 178 27.35 15.02 -24.12
C ALA A 178 27.43 14.92 -25.66
N THR A 179 26.99 15.98 -26.36
CA THR A 179 27.06 16.08 -27.83
C THR A 179 28.48 16.24 -28.35
N ALA A 180 29.36 16.90 -27.60
CA ALA A 180 30.80 16.99 -27.90
C ALA A 180 31.50 15.62 -27.84
N PHE A 181 30.97 14.71 -27.03
CA PHE A 181 31.42 13.30 -26.93
C PHE A 181 30.65 12.33 -27.85
N GLY A 182 29.85 12.84 -28.80
CA GLY A 182 29.15 12.01 -29.79
C GLY A 182 27.92 11.26 -29.26
N ALA A 183 27.48 11.53 -28.03
CA ALA A 183 26.29 10.91 -27.45
C ALA A 183 25.03 11.51 -28.09
N ARG A 184 24.48 10.84 -29.12
CA ARG A 184 23.17 11.18 -29.67
C ARG A 184 22.08 10.72 -28.70
N LEU A 185 20.95 11.44 -28.68
CA LEU A 185 19.76 11.03 -27.92
C LEU A 185 19.50 9.52 -28.16
N PRO A 186 19.18 8.72 -27.12
CA PRO A 186 18.88 7.30 -27.27
C PRO A 186 17.52 7.06 -27.95
N LEU A 187 17.06 7.99 -28.79
CA LEU A 187 15.78 7.97 -29.48
C LEU A 187 15.55 6.65 -30.23
N PRO A 188 16.53 6.03 -30.93
CA PRO A 188 16.32 4.73 -31.55
C PRO A 188 16.04 3.61 -30.52
N LEU A 189 16.76 3.58 -29.40
CA LEU A 189 16.53 2.62 -28.31
C LEU A 189 15.17 2.83 -27.62
N LEU A 190 14.79 4.09 -27.43
CA LEU A 190 13.49 4.49 -26.88
C LEU A 190 12.35 4.08 -27.82
N LEU A 191 12.51 4.32 -29.13
CA LEU A 191 11.54 3.93 -30.16
C LEU A 191 11.43 2.41 -30.31
N VAL A 192 12.54 1.66 -30.25
CA VAL A 192 12.53 0.19 -30.25
C VAL A 192 11.85 -0.35 -29.00
N GLY A 193 12.11 0.24 -27.83
CA GLY A 193 11.42 -0.12 -26.59
C GLY A 193 9.92 0.16 -26.63
N ILE A 194 9.52 1.31 -27.16
CA ILE A 194 8.11 1.68 -27.36
C ILE A 194 7.44 0.75 -28.37
N ALA A 195 8.07 0.50 -29.53
CA ALA A 195 7.55 -0.38 -30.56
C ALA A 195 7.42 -1.83 -30.06
N GLY A 196 8.42 -2.35 -29.37
CA GLY A 196 8.37 -3.68 -28.74
C GLY A 196 7.27 -3.77 -27.67
N GLY A 197 7.08 -2.72 -26.88
CA GLY A 197 5.99 -2.61 -25.92
C GLY A 197 4.61 -2.59 -26.58
N LEU A 198 4.44 -1.83 -27.66
CA LEU A 198 3.19 -1.77 -28.44
C LEU A 198 2.89 -3.09 -29.15
N ILE A 199 3.89 -3.74 -29.74
CA ILE A 199 3.75 -5.07 -30.36
C ILE A 199 3.34 -6.09 -29.30
N GLY A 200 4.02 -6.10 -28.14
CA GLY A 200 3.65 -6.95 -27.00
C GLY A 200 2.20 -6.71 -26.56
N LEU A 201 1.79 -5.45 -26.46
CA LEU A 201 0.41 -5.07 -26.12
C LEU A 201 -0.60 -5.58 -27.16
N VAL A 202 -0.32 -5.42 -28.45
CA VAL A 202 -1.19 -5.90 -29.55
C VAL A 202 -1.31 -7.42 -29.53
N LEU A 203 -0.19 -8.14 -29.37
CA LEU A 203 -0.19 -9.60 -29.26
C LEU A 203 -1.00 -10.08 -28.05
N ILE A 204 -0.89 -9.38 -26.92
CA ILE A 204 -1.68 -9.67 -25.71
C ILE A 204 -3.17 -9.37 -25.92
N PHE A 205 -3.57 -8.35 -26.68
CA PHE A 205 -5.01 -8.12 -26.93
C PHE A 205 -5.61 -9.05 -28.00
N ARG A 206 -4.77 -9.60 -28.89
CA ARG A 206 -5.22 -10.55 -29.94
C ARG A 206 -5.27 -11.99 -29.47
N TRP A 207 -4.43 -12.39 -28.51
CA TRP A 207 -4.45 -13.75 -27.97
C TRP A 207 -5.68 -13.93 -27.06
N ARG A 208 -6.47 -14.98 -27.29
CA ARG A 208 -7.64 -15.33 -26.45
C ARG A 208 -7.63 -16.83 -26.15
N PRO A 209 -6.86 -17.28 -25.16
CA PRO A 209 -6.83 -18.69 -24.79
C PRO A 209 -8.20 -19.11 -24.24
N ARG A 210 -8.80 -20.15 -24.83
CA ARG A 210 -10.11 -20.71 -24.45
C ARG A 210 -10.02 -21.84 -23.40
N SER A 211 -8.92 -21.95 -22.66
CA SER A 211 -8.70 -23.07 -21.72
C SER A 211 -8.90 -22.68 -20.24
N GLU A 212 -9.18 -23.67 -19.39
CA GLU A 212 -9.32 -23.49 -17.93
C GLU A 212 -7.98 -23.56 -17.16
N HIS A 213 -6.89 -23.81 -17.87
CA HIS A 213 -5.56 -23.87 -17.28
C HIS A 213 -5.17 -22.56 -16.58
N ILE A 214 -4.30 -22.66 -15.57
CA ILE A 214 -3.90 -21.53 -14.73
C ILE A 214 -3.32 -20.35 -15.53
N LEU A 215 -2.59 -20.65 -16.62
CA LEU A 215 -2.03 -19.64 -17.52
C LEU A 215 -3.11 -18.87 -18.28
N ALA A 216 -4.13 -19.56 -18.78
CA ALA A 216 -5.26 -18.94 -19.47
C ALA A 216 -6.09 -18.08 -18.51
N ARG A 217 -6.33 -18.55 -17.29
CA ARG A 217 -6.97 -17.74 -16.23
C ARG A 217 -6.15 -16.48 -15.89
N THR A 218 -4.83 -16.62 -15.74
CA THR A 218 -3.93 -15.50 -15.46
C THR A 218 -3.98 -14.47 -16.59
N PHE A 219 -3.93 -14.95 -17.82
CA PHE A 219 -4.00 -14.10 -19.00
C PHE A 219 -5.35 -13.40 -19.13
N ASN A 220 -6.47 -14.10 -18.89
CA ASN A 220 -7.81 -13.51 -18.91
C ASN A 220 -7.97 -12.44 -17.83
N SER A 221 -7.51 -12.70 -16.61
CA SER A 221 -7.49 -11.69 -15.53
C SER A 221 -6.63 -10.48 -15.89
N PHE A 222 -5.47 -10.69 -16.53
CA PHE A 222 -4.63 -9.61 -17.04
C PHE A 222 -5.38 -8.79 -18.11
N ALA A 223 -5.97 -9.44 -19.12
CA ALA A 223 -6.61 -8.78 -20.25
C ALA A 223 -7.83 -7.95 -19.82
N VAL A 224 -8.64 -8.49 -18.90
CA VAL A 224 -9.78 -7.76 -18.31
C VAL A 224 -9.30 -6.52 -17.55
N ALA A 225 -8.30 -6.68 -16.67
CA ALA A 225 -7.76 -5.58 -15.89
C ALA A 225 -7.04 -4.53 -16.77
N ALA A 226 -6.32 -4.95 -17.82
CA ALA A 226 -5.72 -4.06 -18.81
C ALA A 226 -6.78 -3.23 -19.54
N ARG A 227 -7.88 -3.87 -19.96
CA ARG A 227 -9.01 -3.17 -20.60
C ARG A 227 -9.66 -2.15 -19.65
N GLN A 228 -9.89 -2.53 -18.39
CA GLN A 228 -10.43 -1.63 -17.38
C GLN A 228 -9.49 -0.44 -17.10
N LEU A 229 -8.18 -0.67 -17.07
CA LEU A 229 -7.17 0.37 -16.92
C LEU A 229 -7.24 1.39 -18.06
N LEU A 230 -7.36 0.93 -19.31
CA LEU A 230 -7.51 1.78 -20.50
C LEU A 230 -8.83 2.58 -20.47
N LEU A 231 -9.91 1.98 -19.98
CA LEU A 231 -11.21 2.65 -19.83
C LEU A 231 -11.26 3.62 -18.64
N THR A 232 -10.25 3.62 -17.76
CA THR A 232 -10.18 4.45 -16.56
C THR A 232 -8.97 5.38 -16.61
N PRO A 233 -8.98 6.46 -17.42
CA PRO A 233 -7.81 7.29 -17.69
C PRO A 233 -7.21 7.92 -16.42
N ARG A 234 -8.04 8.25 -15.43
CA ARG A 234 -7.59 8.78 -14.13
C ARG A 234 -6.72 7.76 -13.36
N LEU A 235 -7.08 6.48 -13.41
CA LEU A 235 -6.32 5.42 -12.74
C LEU A 235 -4.99 5.16 -13.48
N ALA A 236 -5.03 5.15 -14.81
CA ALA A 236 -3.83 5.02 -15.63
C ALA A 236 -2.85 6.18 -15.39
N ALA A 237 -3.33 7.42 -15.42
CA ALA A 237 -2.53 8.62 -15.13
C ALA A 237 -1.94 8.58 -13.73
N TYR A 238 -2.72 8.16 -12.72
CA TYR A 238 -2.21 8.02 -11.36
C TYR A 238 -1.15 6.91 -11.24
N GLY A 239 -1.32 5.78 -11.94
CA GLY A 239 -0.34 4.72 -12.02
C GLY A 239 0.97 5.15 -12.68
N LEU A 240 0.90 5.91 -13.78
CA LEU A 240 2.04 6.50 -14.47
C LEU A 240 2.75 7.54 -13.59
N LEU A 241 1.99 8.38 -12.87
CA LEU A 241 2.54 9.34 -11.90
C LEU A 241 3.33 8.62 -10.80
N LEU A 242 2.81 7.51 -10.26
CA LEU A 242 3.56 6.70 -9.29
C LEU A 242 4.84 6.11 -9.90
N GLY A 243 4.80 5.69 -11.17
CA GLY A 243 6.00 5.26 -11.90
C GLY A 243 7.03 6.38 -12.03
N PHE A 244 6.59 7.58 -12.40
CA PHE A 244 7.42 8.79 -12.47
C PHE A 244 8.04 9.11 -11.10
N VAL A 245 7.23 9.09 -10.04
CA VAL A 245 7.70 9.36 -8.67
C VAL A 245 8.72 8.33 -8.21
N VAL A 246 8.50 7.04 -8.48
CA VAL A 246 9.49 5.98 -8.18
C VAL A 246 10.80 6.25 -8.90
N GLN A 247 10.76 6.64 -10.18
CA GLN A 247 11.98 6.96 -10.92
C GLN A 247 12.68 8.22 -10.41
N ALA A 248 11.92 9.28 -10.08
CA ALA A 248 12.46 10.50 -9.49
C ALA A 248 13.18 10.20 -8.17
N ILE A 249 12.54 9.43 -7.29
CA ILE A 249 13.10 8.96 -6.02
C ILE A 249 14.38 8.13 -6.26
N SER A 250 14.38 7.23 -7.24
CA SER A 250 15.57 6.44 -7.60
C SER A 250 16.74 7.31 -8.07
N CYS A 251 16.48 8.36 -8.84
CA CYS A 251 17.54 9.30 -9.25
C CYS A 251 18.03 10.16 -8.07
N THR A 252 17.12 10.62 -7.21
CA THR A 252 17.49 11.34 -5.98
C THR A 252 18.34 10.47 -5.06
N LEU A 253 18.00 9.19 -4.91
CA LEU A 253 18.80 8.22 -4.16
C LEU A 253 20.25 8.18 -4.67
N MET A 254 20.44 8.06 -5.98
CA MET A 254 21.78 8.00 -6.59
C MET A 254 22.53 9.33 -6.42
N ALA A 255 21.84 10.46 -6.55
CA ALA A 255 22.42 11.78 -6.31
C ALA A 255 22.87 11.96 -4.85
N LEU A 256 22.08 11.50 -3.88
CA LEU A 256 22.45 11.50 -2.45
C LEU A 256 23.64 10.60 -2.17
N CYS A 257 23.69 9.41 -2.77
CA CYS A 257 24.82 8.50 -2.64
C CYS A 257 26.11 9.12 -3.20
N LEU A 258 26.04 9.78 -4.37
CA LEU A 258 27.17 10.51 -4.93
C LEU A 258 27.57 11.71 -4.04
N ARG A 259 26.59 12.48 -3.55
CA ARG A 259 26.83 13.63 -2.66
C ARG A 259 27.55 13.23 -1.38
N ALA A 260 27.29 12.02 -0.87
CA ALA A 260 27.94 11.51 0.34
C ALA A 260 29.46 11.34 0.20
N VAL A 261 30.01 11.25 -1.02
CA VAL A 261 31.42 10.86 -1.25
C VAL A 261 32.19 11.79 -2.18
N VAL A 262 31.50 12.56 -3.02
CA VAL A 262 32.14 13.36 -4.06
C VAL A 262 33.01 14.47 -3.46
N SER A 263 34.25 14.58 -3.94
CA SER A 263 35.22 15.58 -3.49
C SER A 263 35.23 16.86 -4.31
N VAL A 264 34.48 16.90 -5.41
CA VAL A 264 34.40 18.04 -6.33
C VAL A 264 33.00 18.63 -6.36
N ASP A 265 32.91 19.91 -6.69
CA ASP A 265 31.61 20.55 -6.91
C ASP A 265 30.92 19.94 -8.13
N CYS A 266 29.74 19.37 -7.89
CA CYS A 266 28.96 18.70 -8.92
C CYS A 266 28.00 19.66 -9.61
N PRO A 267 27.95 19.67 -10.95
CA PRO A 267 26.91 20.38 -11.69
C PRO A 267 25.60 19.57 -11.63
N TRP A 268 24.93 19.56 -10.48
CA TRP A 268 23.77 18.70 -10.20
C TRP A 268 22.66 18.76 -11.25
N PHE A 269 22.42 19.94 -11.84
CA PHE A 269 21.46 20.11 -12.91
C PHE A 269 21.89 19.41 -14.21
N GLU A 270 23.17 19.43 -14.53
CA GLU A 270 23.71 18.76 -15.71
C GLU A 270 23.76 17.25 -15.54
N LEU A 271 23.99 16.78 -14.32
CA LEU A 271 23.99 15.35 -13.99
C LEU A 271 22.59 14.72 -14.01
N LEU A 272 21.51 15.52 -14.03
CA LEU A 272 20.14 15.01 -13.88
C LEU A 272 19.76 13.92 -14.90
N TRP A 273 20.26 14.01 -16.13
CA TRP A 273 19.98 13.01 -17.18
C TRP A 273 20.85 11.76 -17.05
N THR A 274 21.98 11.82 -16.32
CA THR A 274 22.92 10.70 -16.18
C THR A 274 22.36 9.59 -15.29
N PHE A 275 21.75 9.94 -14.15
CA PHE A 275 21.19 8.99 -13.19
C PHE A 275 20.16 8.02 -13.78
N PRO A 276 19.13 8.45 -14.55
CA PRO A 276 18.18 7.52 -15.13
C PRO A 276 18.80 6.61 -16.20
N VAL A 277 19.86 7.06 -16.91
CA VAL A 277 20.60 6.21 -17.85
C VAL A 277 21.38 5.14 -17.09
N ILE A 278 22.12 5.52 -16.03
CA ILE A 278 22.85 4.59 -15.17
C ILE A 278 21.86 3.59 -14.51
N ALA A 279 20.69 4.05 -14.07
CA ALA A 279 19.65 3.19 -13.50
C ALA A 279 19.09 2.19 -14.54
N ALA A 280 18.91 2.62 -15.80
CA ALA A 280 18.42 1.75 -16.87
C ALA A 280 19.41 0.60 -17.19
N MET A 281 20.70 0.79 -16.94
CA MET A 281 21.71 -0.25 -17.16
C MET A 281 21.54 -1.48 -16.25
N VAL A 282 20.79 -1.37 -15.15
CA VAL A 282 20.41 -2.52 -14.30
C VAL A 282 19.53 -3.54 -15.04
N ALA A 283 18.92 -3.16 -16.17
CA ALA A 283 18.20 -4.10 -17.02
C ALA A 283 19.11 -5.13 -17.71
N VAL A 284 20.43 -4.87 -17.77
CA VAL A 284 21.41 -5.83 -18.28
C VAL A 284 21.57 -7.00 -17.29
N PRO A 285 21.49 -8.26 -17.75
CA PRO A 285 21.59 -9.43 -16.87
C PRO A 285 22.88 -9.43 -16.03
N SER A 286 22.75 -9.17 -14.72
CA SER A 286 23.83 -9.11 -13.73
C SER A 286 23.25 -9.33 -12.33
N PHE A 287 24.09 -9.56 -11.31
CA PHE A 287 23.63 -9.67 -9.92
C PHE A 287 23.17 -8.30 -9.39
N GLY A 288 21.91 -7.96 -9.64
CA GLY A 288 21.32 -6.70 -9.18
C GLY A 288 21.95 -5.44 -9.80
N GLY A 289 22.50 -5.54 -11.02
CA GLY A 289 23.19 -4.43 -11.68
C GLY A 289 24.70 -4.38 -11.40
N LEU A 290 25.23 -5.27 -10.55
CA LEU A 290 26.61 -5.21 -10.07
C LEU A 290 27.63 -5.36 -11.20
N GLY A 291 28.57 -4.43 -11.26
CA GLY A 291 29.61 -4.29 -12.29
C GLY A 291 29.14 -3.44 -13.47
N VAL A 292 27.90 -3.60 -13.93
CA VAL A 292 27.35 -2.83 -15.06
C VAL A 292 27.02 -1.40 -14.64
N ARG A 293 26.40 -1.23 -13.47
CA ARG A 293 26.04 0.10 -12.96
C ARG A 293 27.29 0.91 -12.61
N GLU A 294 28.29 0.28 -11.99
CA GLU A 294 29.55 0.93 -11.64
C GLU A 294 30.33 1.32 -12.91
N ALA A 295 30.37 0.46 -13.93
CA ALA A 295 30.98 0.79 -15.21
C ALA A 295 30.26 1.94 -15.93
N ALA A 296 28.92 1.96 -15.89
CA ALA A 296 28.12 3.05 -16.45
C ALA A 296 28.34 4.37 -15.69
N ALA A 297 28.40 4.33 -14.36
CA ALA A 297 28.71 5.48 -13.53
C ALA A 297 30.11 6.03 -13.86
N LEU A 298 31.12 5.16 -13.96
CA LEU A 298 32.49 5.55 -14.33
C LEU A 298 32.56 6.22 -15.70
N GLY A 299 31.87 5.67 -16.71
CA GLY A 299 31.88 6.24 -18.05
C GLY A 299 31.11 7.56 -18.16
N ILE A 300 29.88 7.62 -17.63
CA ILE A 300 28.98 8.76 -17.83
C ILE A 300 29.36 9.94 -16.91
N LEU A 301 29.74 9.68 -15.66
CA LEU A 301 30.10 10.75 -14.71
C LEU A 301 31.48 11.36 -15.02
N ALA A 302 32.37 10.61 -15.69
CA ALA A 302 33.65 11.14 -16.17
C ALA A 302 33.47 12.29 -17.19
N LEU A 303 32.36 12.33 -17.93
CA LEU A 303 32.02 13.45 -18.83
C LEU A 303 31.87 14.79 -18.10
N TYR A 304 31.66 14.74 -16.79
CA TYR A 304 31.47 15.88 -15.91
C TYR A 304 32.63 16.03 -14.91
N HIS A 305 33.80 15.47 -15.24
CA HIS A 305 35.02 15.54 -14.43
C HIS A 305 34.88 14.99 -13.00
N ILE A 306 33.93 14.08 -12.77
CA ILE A 306 33.81 13.40 -11.48
C ILE A 306 34.93 12.34 -11.39
N PRO A 307 35.73 12.32 -10.31
CA PRO A 307 36.78 11.33 -10.12
C PRO A 307 36.24 9.89 -10.19
N ALA A 308 37.01 8.98 -10.78
CA ALA A 308 36.59 7.59 -10.97
C ALA A 308 36.30 6.89 -9.63
N ALA A 309 37.13 7.13 -8.60
CA ALA A 309 36.95 6.59 -7.26
C ALA A 309 35.63 7.08 -6.63
N ASP A 310 35.27 8.35 -6.82
CA ASP A 310 34.02 8.94 -6.30
C ASP A 310 32.79 8.38 -7.00
N ALA A 311 32.84 8.27 -8.33
CA ALA A 311 31.77 7.69 -9.14
C ALA A 311 31.47 6.24 -8.75
N VAL A 312 32.53 5.43 -8.57
CA VAL A 312 32.40 4.05 -8.12
C VAL A 312 31.94 3.97 -6.67
N ALA A 313 32.48 4.79 -5.77
CA ALA A 313 32.02 4.84 -4.38
C ALA A 313 30.53 5.19 -4.27
N GLY A 314 30.04 6.17 -5.03
CA GLY A 314 28.62 6.54 -5.05
C GLY A 314 27.73 5.41 -5.59
N SER A 315 28.18 4.69 -6.60
CA SER A 315 27.49 3.49 -7.09
C SER A 315 27.49 2.35 -6.05
N LEU A 316 28.60 2.14 -5.34
CA LEU A 316 28.70 1.17 -4.25
C LEU A 316 27.80 1.54 -3.06
N LEU A 317 27.65 2.82 -2.72
CA LEU A 317 26.67 3.26 -1.71
C LEU A 317 25.22 3.00 -2.15
N THR A 318 24.93 3.13 -3.45
CA THR A 318 23.62 2.73 -3.99
C THR A 318 23.41 1.21 -3.86
N LEU A 319 24.47 0.40 -4.05
CA LEU A 319 24.43 -1.04 -3.74
C LEU A 319 24.19 -1.30 -2.26
N ALA A 320 24.92 -0.61 -1.38
CA ALA A 320 24.82 -0.77 0.06
C ALA A 320 23.39 -0.51 0.52
N THR A 321 22.77 0.58 0.04
CA THR A 321 21.35 0.88 0.29
C THR A 321 20.44 -0.25 -0.16
N ASN A 322 20.64 -0.77 -1.37
CA ASN A 322 19.86 -1.90 -1.89
C ASN A 322 20.01 -3.14 -0.98
N VAL A 323 21.23 -3.47 -0.55
CA VAL A 323 21.50 -4.60 0.34
C VAL A 323 20.87 -4.40 1.73
N THR A 324 20.92 -3.19 2.30
CA THR A 324 20.24 -2.86 3.56
C THR A 324 18.76 -3.21 3.49
N TRP A 325 18.08 -2.81 2.42
CA TRP A 325 16.65 -3.09 2.23
C TRP A 325 16.33 -4.54 1.85
N VAL A 326 17.27 -5.26 1.22
CA VAL A 326 17.18 -6.72 1.05
C VAL A 326 17.21 -7.42 2.40
N VAL A 327 18.11 -7.02 3.31
CA VAL A 327 18.18 -7.58 4.68
C VAL A 327 16.89 -7.30 5.45
N ILE A 328 16.37 -6.07 5.37
CA ILE A 328 15.08 -5.70 5.97
C ILE A 328 13.95 -6.57 5.40
N GLY A 329 13.89 -6.74 4.08
CA GLY A 329 12.89 -7.57 3.41
C GLY A 329 12.97 -9.06 3.79
N ALA A 330 14.18 -9.61 3.93
CA ALA A 330 14.40 -10.98 4.38
C ALA A 330 14.03 -11.19 5.86
N ALA A 331 14.39 -10.24 6.73
CA ALA A 331 13.97 -10.24 8.13
C ALA A 331 12.44 -10.15 8.26
N LEU A 332 11.81 -9.33 7.41
CA LEU A 332 10.36 -9.22 7.33
C LEU A 332 9.71 -10.54 6.88
N LEU A 333 10.27 -11.22 5.87
CA LEU A 333 9.80 -12.55 5.44
C LEU A 333 9.84 -13.56 6.59
N ALA A 334 10.97 -13.65 7.30
CA ALA A 334 11.12 -14.56 8.44
C ALA A 334 10.18 -14.22 9.61
N ARG A 335 9.85 -12.94 9.80
CA ARG A 335 8.86 -12.49 10.80
C ARG A 335 7.44 -12.83 10.37
N GLU A 336 7.06 -12.53 9.13
CA GLU A 336 5.72 -12.80 8.61
C GLU A 336 5.42 -14.29 8.57
N GLU A 337 6.36 -15.15 8.13
CA GLU A 337 6.13 -16.60 8.10
C GLU A 337 5.80 -17.14 9.49
N ARG A 338 6.56 -16.74 10.52
CA ARG A 338 6.27 -17.08 11.93
C ARG A 338 4.89 -16.60 12.39
N LEU A 339 4.46 -15.42 11.97
CA LEU A 339 3.15 -14.88 12.33
C LEU A 339 2.01 -15.61 11.62
N PHE A 340 2.17 -15.92 10.33
CA PHE A 340 1.20 -16.71 9.58
C PHE A 340 1.13 -18.16 10.05
N ASP A 341 2.23 -18.76 10.50
CA ASP A 341 2.22 -20.10 11.10
C ASP A 341 1.44 -20.11 12.42
N LYS A 342 1.69 -19.14 13.30
CA LYS A 342 0.92 -18.97 14.54
C LYS A 342 -0.56 -18.70 14.25
N ALA A 343 -0.84 -17.79 13.31
CA ALA A 343 -2.20 -17.46 12.93
C ALA A 343 -2.93 -18.65 12.33
N ARG A 344 -2.27 -19.46 11.47
CA ARG A 344 -2.84 -20.70 10.90
C ARG A 344 -3.13 -21.76 11.96
N ALA A 345 -2.27 -21.89 12.96
CA ALA A 345 -2.51 -22.79 14.09
C ALA A 345 -3.77 -22.36 14.87
N GLN A 346 -3.98 -21.06 15.04
CA GLN A 346 -5.20 -20.49 15.62
C GLN A 346 -6.40 -20.54 14.65
N GLU A 347 -6.16 -20.51 13.34
CA GLU A 347 -7.17 -20.50 12.26
C GLU A 347 -7.89 -21.81 12.05
N LYS A 348 -7.34 -22.92 12.51
CA LYS A 348 -8.15 -24.15 12.67
C LYS A 348 -9.42 -23.92 13.51
N LEU A 349 -9.51 -22.81 14.27
CA LEU A 349 -10.68 -22.41 15.06
C LEU A 349 -11.56 -21.32 14.40
N TRP A 350 -11.16 -20.69 13.29
CA TRP A 350 -11.95 -19.62 12.66
C TRP A 350 -12.12 -19.79 11.15
N ALA A 351 -13.35 -20.03 10.71
CA ALA A 351 -13.71 -20.05 9.28
C ALA A 351 -13.50 -18.67 8.63
N LEU A 352 -13.34 -18.64 7.31
CA LEU A 352 -13.32 -17.38 6.55
C LEU A 352 -14.65 -16.63 6.77
N PRO A 353 -14.61 -15.35 7.18
CA PRO A 353 -15.82 -14.60 7.46
C PRO A 353 -16.58 -14.33 6.15
N LYS A 354 -17.91 -14.49 6.19
CA LYS A 354 -18.80 -14.28 5.04
C LYS A 354 -19.86 -13.22 5.30
N THR A 355 -20.19 -12.99 6.56
CA THR A 355 -21.33 -12.15 6.97
C THR A 355 -20.92 -11.04 7.92
N ILE A 356 -21.60 -9.90 7.82
CA ILE A 356 -21.36 -8.71 8.63
C ILE A 356 -22.64 -8.31 9.36
N SER A 357 -22.55 -8.11 10.68
CA SER A 357 -23.58 -7.45 11.49
C SER A 357 -23.21 -6.00 11.71
N VAL A 358 -24.07 -5.07 11.31
CA VAL A 358 -23.86 -3.64 11.50
C VAL A 358 -24.50 -3.18 12.79
N ILE A 359 -23.73 -2.48 13.64
CA ILE A 359 -24.22 -1.86 14.87
C ILE A 359 -24.19 -0.35 14.71
N ILE A 360 -25.33 0.31 14.90
CA ILE A 360 -25.45 1.77 14.83
C ILE A 360 -25.98 2.29 16.17
N PRO A 361 -25.15 2.98 16.98
CA PRO A 361 -25.65 3.73 18.12
C PRO A 361 -26.39 4.97 17.60
N ALA A 362 -27.62 5.20 18.07
CA ALA A 362 -28.45 6.31 17.63
C ALA A 362 -29.06 7.07 18.82
N LEU A 363 -29.14 8.39 18.69
CA LEU A 363 -29.86 9.29 19.58
C LEU A 363 -30.23 10.54 18.79
N ASN A 364 -31.52 10.68 18.45
CA ASN A 364 -32.06 11.79 17.65
C ASN A 364 -31.35 11.96 16.29
N GLU A 365 -31.39 10.93 15.46
CA GLU A 365 -30.70 10.84 14.16
C GLU A 365 -31.69 10.69 12.97
N GLU A 366 -32.93 11.20 13.09
CA GLU A 366 -33.97 11.05 12.06
C GLU A 366 -33.56 11.59 10.68
N ALA A 367 -32.69 12.61 10.66
CA ALA A 367 -32.21 13.24 9.45
C ALA A 367 -31.18 12.39 8.67
N GLU A 368 -30.40 11.54 9.36
CA GLU A 368 -29.27 10.81 8.76
C GLU A 368 -29.57 9.32 8.55
N ILE A 369 -30.35 8.71 9.44
CA ILE A 369 -30.65 7.27 9.43
C ILE A 369 -31.21 6.79 8.08
N PRO A 370 -32.20 7.45 7.44
CA PRO A 370 -32.74 6.95 6.17
C PRO A 370 -31.68 6.82 5.05
N ALA A 371 -30.77 7.79 4.94
CA ALA A 371 -29.70 7.73 3.95
C ALA A 371 -28.69 6.64 4.29
N THR A 372 -28.25 6.59 5.56
CA THR A 372 -27.29 5.58 6.03
C THR A 372 -27.80 4.15 5.83
N LEU A 373 -29.08 3.89 6.14
CA LEU A 373 -29.69 2.57 5.94
C LEU A 373 -29.74 2.17 4.47
N ARG A 374 -30.09 3.10 3.55
CA ARG A 374 -30.05 2.81 2.10
C ARG A 374 -28.66 2.39 1.62
N HIS A 375 -27.61 3.05 2.10
CA HIS A 375 -26.24 2.69 1.75
C HIS A 375 -25.83 1.32 2.30
N LEU A 376 -26.25 0.98 3.52
CA LEU A 376 -25.93 -0.30 4.15
C LEU A 376 -26.69 -1.47 3.52
N GLN A 377 -27.98 -1.29 3.23
CA GLN A 377 -28.83 -2.32 2.61
C GLN A 377 -28.41 -2.67 1.18
N ALA A 378 -27.66 -1.80 0.51
CA ALA A 378 -27.11 -2.05 -0.82
C ALA A 378 -25.87 -2.97 -0.82
N ILE A 379 -25.34 -3.34 0.35
CA ILE A 379 -24.12 -4.15 0.49
C ILE A 379 -24.51 -5.62 0.77
N PRO A 380 -24.23 -6.56 -0.15
CA PRO A 380 -24.68 -7.95 -0.01
C PRO A 380 -24.12 -8.69 1.20
N GLU A 381 -22.92 -8.32 1.66
CA GLU A 381 -22.26 -9.00 2.80
C GLU A 381 -22.85 -8.59 4.16
N ILE A 382 -23.70 -7.56 4.23
CA ILE A 382 -24.40 -7.16 5.45
C ILE A 382 -25.61 -8.08 5.65
N ALA A 383 -25.51 -8.94 6.66
CA ALA A 383 -26.56 -9.90 7.00
C ALA A 383 -27.65 -9.30 7.90
N GLU A 384 -27.27 -8.35 8.77
CA GLU A 384 -28.21 -7.66 9.64
C GLU A 384 -27.74 -6.24 9.98
N ILE A 385 -28.71 -5.38 10.29
CA ILE A 385 -28.48 -4.03 10.80
C ILE A 385 -29.21 -3.91 12.14
N ILE A 386 -28.44 -3.60 13.18
CA ILE A 386 -28.90 -3.42 14.56
C ILE A 386 -28.76 -1.94 14.92
N ILE A 387 -29.90 -1.27 15.08
CA ILE A 387 -29.96 0.09 15.64
C ILE A 387 -30.08 -0.02 17.14
N VAL A 388 -29.20 0.66 17.88
CA VAL A 388 -29.24 0.74 19.34
C VAL A 388 -29.61 2.15 19.74
N ASP A 389 -30.90 2.36 19.98
CA ASP A 389 -31.50 3.64 20.32
C ASP A 389 -31.33 3.97 21.81
N ALA A 390 -30.80 5.15 22.10
CA ALA A 390 -30.58 5.64 23.46
C ALA A 390 -31.72 6.52 23.99
N GLY A 391 -32.96 6.25 23.57
CA GLY A 391 -34.13 7.05 23.95
C GLY A 391 -34.35 8.27 23.05
N SER A 392 -34.30 8.08 21.73
CA SER A 392 -34.63 9.16 20.79
C SER A 392 -36.07 9.66 20.99
N THR A 393 -36.24 10.97 20.91
CA THR A 393 -37.54 11.66 20.99
C THR A 393 -38.11 12.02 19.61
N ASP A 394 -37.33 11.78 18.56
CA ASP A 394 -37.67 12.03 17.17
C ASP A 394 -38.10 10.73 16.45
N ARG A 395 -38.25 10.76 15.12
CA ARG A 395 -38.71 9.61 14.33
C ARG A 395 -37.63 8.54 14.09
N THR A 396 -36.47 8.62 14.73
CA THR A 396 -35.33 7.68 14.51
C THR A 396 -35.75 6.21 14.61
N ARG A 397 -36.49 5.86 15.67
CA ARG A 397 -36.93 4.48 15.94
C ARG A 397 -37.91 3.98 14.88
N ASP A 398 -38.87 4.82 14.52
CA ASP A 398 -39.91 4.49 13.55
C ASP A 398 -39.30 4.27 12.16
N LEU A 399 -38.37 5.14 11.76
CA LEU A 399 -37.65 5.03 10.48
C LEU A 399 -36.80 3.77 10.41
N ALA A 400 -36.10 3.42 11.50
CA ALA A 400 -35.32 2.18 11.57
C ALA A 400 -36.21 0.92 11.47
N THR A 401 -37.36 0.94 12.15
CA THR A 401 -38.33 -0.16 12.13
C THR A 401 -38.95 -0.32 10.75
N ALA A 402 -39.35 0.79 10.11
CA ALA A 402 -39.89 0.79 8.75
C ALA A 402 -38.89 0.24 7.72
N ALA A 403 -37.59 0.46 7.95
CA ALA A 403 -36.50 -0.10 7.15
C ALA A 403 -36.16 -1.56 7.50
N ARG A 404 -36.98 -2.25 8.32
CA ARG A 404 -36.80 -3.65 8.76
C ARG A 404 -35.48 -3.91 9.48
N CYS A 405 -34.93 -2.90 10.14
CA CYS A 405 -33.76 -3.08 11.00
C CYS A 405 -34.18 -3.66 12.35
N ARG A 406 -33.26 -4.35 13.03
CA ARG A 406 -33.46 -4.77 14.41
C ARG A 406 -33.21 -3.56 15.31
N VAL A 407 -34.21 -3.13 16.07
CA VAL A 407 -34.07 -2.00 16.99
C VAL A 407 -33.96 -2.50 18.43
N LEU A 408 -32.95 -2.03 19.14
CA LEU A 408 -32.71 -2.25 20.55
C LEU A 408 -32.78 -0.91 21.28
N THR A 409 -33.17 -0.91 22.54
CA THR A 409 -33.21 0.30 23.38
C THR A 409 -32.28 0.14 24.57
N THR A 410 -31.53 1.20 24.89
CA THR A 410 -30.62 1.26 26.06
C THR A 410 -30.59 2.66 26.66
N GLU A 411 -29.91 2.81 27.79
CA GLU A 411 -29.54 4.12 28.34
C GLU A 411 -28.51 4.84 27.44
N PRO A 412 -28.40 6.19 27.52
CA PRO A 412 -27.42 6.97 26.76
C PRO A 412 -25.96 6.68 27.10
N GLY A 413 -25.21 6.25 26.10
CA GLY A 413 -23.77 6.07 26.19
C GLY A 413 -23.25 5.28 25.00
N ARG A 414 -22.35 5.88 24.20
CA ARG A 414 -21.92 5.26 22.94
C ARG A 414 -21.26 3.90 23.14
N GLY A 415 -20.34 3.77 24.11
CA GLY A 415 -19.73 2.48 24.46
C GLY A 415 -20.78 1.43 24.90
N HIS A 416 -21.73 1.83 25.74
CA HIS A 416 -22.82 0.98 26.20
C HIS A 416 -23.72 0.50 25.04
N GLN A 417 -24.15 1.41 24.17
CA GLN A 417 -24.95 1.10 22.98
C GLN A 417 -24.21 0.12 22.05
N LEU A 418 -22.93 0.40 21.77
CA LEU A 418 -22.11 -0.47 20.92
C LEU A 418 -21.93 -1.87 21.53
N ARG A 419 -21.69 -1.96 22.85
CA ARG A 419 -21.60 -3.25 23.57
C ARG A 419 -22.90 -4.02 23.51
N HIS A 420 -24.02 -3.36 23.78
CA HIS A 420 -25.34 -3.97 23.80
C HIS A 420 -25.75 -4.52 22.42
N GLY A 421 -25.44 -3.78 21.35
CA GLY A 421 -25.65 -4.22 19.97
C GLY A 421 -24.70 -5.35 19.57
N ALA A 422 -23.39 -5.20 19.83
CA ALA A 422 -22.38 -6.19 19.49
C ALA A 422 -22.62 -7.54 20.17
N ALA A 423 -23.14 -7.55 21.40
CA ALA A 423 -23.51 -8.78 22.12
C ALA A 423 -24.66 -9.56 21.46
N ARG A 424 -25.44 -8.92 20.59
CA ARG A 424 -26.59 -9.51 19.88
C ARG A 424 -26.34 -9.76 18.39
N ALA A 425 -25.14 -9.43 17.91
CA ALA A 425 -24.71 -9.66 16.54
C ALA A 425 -24.51 -11.16 16.27
N THR A 426 -24.99 -11.61 15.12
CA THR A 426 -24.94 -13.01 14.67
C THR A 426 -23.91 -13.25 13.56
N GLY A 427 -23.58 -12.22 12.79
CA GLY A 427 -22.62 -12.28 11.69
C GLY A 427 -21.19 -12.58 12.15
N ASP A 428 -20.34 -12.99 11.21
CA ASP A 428 -18.94 -13.34 11.48
C ASP A 428 -18.10 -12.13 11.91
N VAL A 429 -18.51 -10.95 11.46
CA VAL A 429 -17.85 -9.67 11.69
C VAL A 429 -18.84 -8.69 12.30
N VAL A 430 -18.43 -8.02 13.38
CA VAL A 430 -19.16 -6.89 13.95
C VAL A 430 -18.60 -5.61 13.36
N LEU A 431 -19.45 -4.83 12.70
CA LEU A 431 -19.11 -3.55 12.08
C LEU A 431 -19.86 -2.43 12.81
N MET A 432 -19.12 -1.55 13.48
CA MET A 432 -19.67 -0.43 14.25
C MET A 432 -19.61 0.85 13.42
N VAL A 433 -20.77 1.45 13.13
CA VAL A 433 -20.93 2.57 12.20
C VAL A 433 -21.71 3.69 12.89
N HIS A 434 -21.32 4.95 12.66
CA HIS A 434 -22.13 6.09 13.11
C HIS A 434 -23.39 6.24 12.26
N ALA A 435 -24.46 6.76 12.85
CA ALA A 435 -25.72 7.03 12.15
C ALA A 435 -25.59 7.95 10.93
N ASP A 436 -24.52 8.76 10.87
CA ASP A 436 -24.21 9.71 9.81
C ASP A 436 -23.07 9.24 8.87
N THR A 437 -22.71 7.96 8.87
CA THR A 437 -21.60 7.43 8.06
C THR A 437 -22.10 6.51 6.94
N TRP A 438 -21.75 6.85 5.71
CA TRP A 438 -22.11 6.10 4.50
C TRP A 438 -20.96 5.22 4.05
N LEU A 439 -21.28 3.96 3.74
CA LEU A 439 -20.34 3.00 3.19
C LEU A 439 -20.42 2.98 1.66
N ALA A 440 -19.27 2.75 1.03
CA ALA A 440 -19.22 2.50 -0.42
C ALA A 440 -19.80 1.10 -0.73
N PRO A 441 -20.33 0.87 -1.94
CA PRO A 441 -20.91 -0.42 -2.33
C PRO A 441 -19.95 -1.61 -2.24
N ASP A 442 -18.64 -1.37 -2.28
CA ASP A 442 -17.60 -2.39 -2.17
C ASP A 442 -17.11 -2.64 -0.73
N ALA A 443 -17.68 -1.93 0.26
CA ALA A 443 -17.15 -1.93 1.62
C ALA A 443 -17.21 -3.30 2.30
N GLY A 444 -18.32 -4.04 2.12
CA GLY A 444 -18.47 -5.40 2.66
C GLY A 444 -17.34 -6.33 2.18
N ARG A 445 -17.18 -6.43 0.86
CA ARG A 445 -16.08 -7.18 0.23
C ARG A 445 -14.70 -6.75 0.73
N ALA A 446 -14.43 -5.45 0.82
CA ALA A 446 -13.12 -4.93 1.26
C ALA A 446 -12.82 -5.25 2.73
N ILE A 447 -13.84 -5.22 3.60
CA ILE A 447 -13.73 -5.61 5.02
C ILE A 447 -13.42 -7.11 5.13
N LEU A 448 -14.19 -7.95 4.44
CA LEU A 448 -13.96 -9.41 4.46
C LEU A 448 -12.60 -9.77 3.87
N ALA A 449 -12.20 -9.14 2.76
CA ALA A 449 -10.90 -9.34 2.13
C ALA A 449 -9.75 -8.97 3.08
N SER A 450 -9.89 -7.92 3.89
CA SER A 450 -8.90 -7.55 4.91
C SER A 450 -8.73 -8.63 5.97
N LEU A 451 -9.80 -9.35 6.30
CA LEU A 451 -9.82 -10.49 7.21
C LEU A 451 -9.41 -11.80 6.52
N HIS A 452 -9.02 -11.80 5.25
CA HIS A 452 -8.27 -12.93 4.68
C HIS A 452 -6.80 -12.89 5.10
N ASP A 453 -6.28 -11.76 5.59
CA ASP A 453 -5.04 -11.72 6.36
C ASP A 453 -5.29 -12.36 7.73
N ALA A 454 -4.76 -13.56 7.90
CA ALA A 454 -4.89 -14.32 9.14
C ALA A 454 -4.28 -13.63 10.36
N THR A 455 -3.38 -12.68 10.15
CA THR A 455 -2.79 -11.87 11.22
C THR A 455 -3.69 -10.70 11.63
N VAL A 456 -4.79 -10.43 10.92
CA VAL A 456 -5.71 -9.31 11.18
C VAL A 456 -6.98 -9.79 11.91
N VAL A 457 -7.27 -9.11 13.03
CA VAL A 457 -8.44 -9.39 13.88
C VAL A 457 -9.56 -8.37 13.74
N GLY A 458 -9.23 -7.20 13.20
CA GLY A 458 -10.16 -6.09 13.02
C GLY A 458 -9.50 -4.91 12.33
N GLY A 459 -10.17 -3.77 12.30
CA GLY A 459 -9.68 -2.61 11.57
C GLY A 459 -10.74 -1.53 11.41
N GLY A 460 -10.50 -0.67 10.43
CA GLY A 460 -11.44 0.35 10.00
C GLY A 460 -11.26 0.63 8.52
N CYS A 461 -12.08 1.52 7.98
CA CYS A 461 -12.03 1.97 6.61
C CYS A 461 -11.23 3.28 6.49
N TRP A 462 -10.85 3.63 5.26
CA TRP A 462 -10.43 5.00 4.97
C TRP A 462 -11.62 5.92 5.11
N LYS A 463 -11.42 7.14 5.64
CA LYS A 463 -12.52 8.08 5.81
C LYS A 463 -12.32 9.40 5.07
N ILE A 464 -13.40 9.90 4.51
CA ILE A 464 -13.57 11.28 4.06
C ILE A 464 -14.81 11.89 4.73
N PHE A 465 -14.92 13.21 4.66
CA PHE A 465 -16.11 13.92 5.13
C PHE A 465 -16.99 14.31 3.93
N ARG A 466 -18.32 14.35 4.14
CA ARG A 466 -19.26 15.00 3.23
C ARG A 466 -19.16 16.51 3.41
N ASP A 467 -18.94 17.21 2.30
CA ASP A 467 -18.82 18.68 2.22
C ASP A 467 -17.93 19.31 3.32
N PRO A 468 -16.65 18.89 3.44
CA PRO A 468 -15.81 19.34 4.53
C PRO A 468 -15.37 20.80 4.34
N PRO A 469 -15.31 21.58 5.43
CA PRO A 469 -14.51 22.79 5.46
C PRO A 469 -13.05 22.48 5.04
N LEU A 470 -12.37 23.43 4.39
CA LEU A 470 -11.02 23.24 3.85
C LEU A 470 -10.04 22.67 4.88
N LEU A 471 -10.10 23.16 6.13
CA LEU A 471 -9.25 22.75 7.25
C LEU A 471 -9.47 21.30 7.73
N VAL A 472 -10.50 20.61 7.23
CA VAL A 472 -10.84 19.22 7.58
C VAL A 472 -10.40 18.22 6.48
N ARG A 473 -9.83 18.72 5.36
CA ARG A 473 -9.23 17.89 4.32
C ARG A 473 -8.05 17.07 4.85
N GLY A 474 -7.70 15.99 4.14
CA GLY A 474 -6.60 15.09 4.53
C GLY A 474 -6.99 13.97 5.51
N SER A 475 -8.29 13.68 5.66
CA SER A 475 -8.77 12.63 6.57
C SER A 475 -8.16 11.24 6.29
N ARG A 476 -7.86 10.90 5.03
CA ARG A 476 -7.19 9.63 4.67
C ARG A 476 -5.76 9.54 5.24
N LEU A 477 -4.98 10.61 5.18
CA LEU A 477 -3.65 10.63 5.77
C LEU A 477 -3.74 10.46 7.29
N LYS A 478 -4.70 11.11 7.94
CA LYS A 478 -4.94 10.93 9.39
C LYS A 478 -5.30 9.48 9.73
N CYS A 479 -6.12 8.81 8.92
CA CYS A 479 -6.41 7.38 9.07
C CYS A 479 -5.13 6.54 9.03
N ALA A 480 -4.28 6.76 8.02
CA ALA A 480 -3.00 6.06 7.89
C ALA A 480 -2.08 6.30 9.09
N LEU A 481 -1.87 7.56 9.50
CA LEU A 481 -1.00 7.91 10.62
C LEU A 481 -1.50 7.27 11.93
N ARG A 482 -2.81 7.30 12.19
CA ARG A 482 -3.41 6.67 13.39
C ARG A 482 -3.20 5.17 13.42
N LEU A 483 -3.33 4.48 12.29
CA LEU A 483 -3.11 3.04 12.23
C LEU A 483 -1.61 2.70 12.32
N TYR A 484 -0.79 3.26 11.44
CA TYR A 484 0.58 2.80 11.25
C TYR A 484 1.55 3.34 12.31
N LEU A 485 1.31 4.53 12.88
CA LEU A 485 2.11 5.07 13.99
C LEU A 485 1.43 4.88 15.34
N GLY A 486 0.09 4.94 15.37
CA GLY A 486 -0.68 4.89 16.60
C GLY A 486 -1.30 3.54 16.95
N HIS A 487 -1.21 2.53 16.06
CA HIS A 487 -1.82 1.21 16.20
C HIS A 487 -3.30 1.27 16.62
N ARG A 488 -4.07 2.18 16.00
CA ARG A 488 -5.48 2.44 16.33
C ARG A 488 -6.31 2.79 15.11
N VAL A 489 -7.59 2.51 15.22
CA VAL A 489 -8.64 2.99 14.33
C VAL A 489 -9.64 3.78 15.16
N MET A 490 -10.17 4.86 14.59
CA MET A 490 -11.10 5.74 15.29
C MET A 490 -12.53 5.38 14.96
N ALA A 491 -13.42 5.77 15.86
CA ALA A 491 -14.86 5.74 15.74
C ALA A 491 -15.41 6.05 14.33
N ASP A 492 -14.91 7.16 13.76
CA ASP A 492 -15.33 7.69 12.47
C ASP A 492 -14.82 6.89 11.28
N GLN A 493 -14.11 5.78 11.50
CA GLN A 493 -13.57 4.92 10.45
C GLN A 493 -14.40 3.66 10.22
N ALA A 494 -15.61 3.52 10.79
CA ALA A 494 -16.42 2.31 10.68
C ALA A 494 -15.63 1.06 11.14
N ILE A 495 -15.48 0.93 12.45
CA ILE A 495 -14.60 -0.10 13.05
C ILE A 495 -15.21 -1.48 12.84
N PHE A 496 -14.45 -2.41 12.28
CA PHE A 496 -14.85 -3.81 12.13
C PHE A 496 -13.96 -4.72 12.96
N VAL A 497 -14.53 -5.79 13.52
CA VAL A 497 -13.79 -6.79 14.32
C VAL A 497 -14.41 -8.15 14.08
N ARG A 498 -13.60 -9.20 14.01
CA ARG A 498 -14.10 -10.59 14.04
C ARG A 498 -14.94 -10.78 15.31
N ARG A 499 -16.17 -11.27 15.16
CA ARG A 499 -17.07 -11.49 16.31
C ARG A 499 -16.43 -12.40 17.35
N THR A 500 -15.80 -13.49 16.93
CA THR A 500 -15.11 -14.44 17.82
C THR A 500 -14.01 -13.79 18.65
N VAL A 501 -13.18 -12.93 18.03
CA VAL A 501 -12.13 -12.19 18.74
C VAL A 501 -12.73 -11.14 19.67
N LEU A 502 -13.77 -10.44 19.24
CA LEU A 502 -14.46 -9.45 20.07
C LEU A 502 -15.04 -10.11 21.33
N THR A 503 -15.71 -11.26 21.18
CA THR A 503 -16.25 -12.03 22.31
C THR A 503 -15.12 -12.54 23.22
N ALA A 504 -14.08 -13.15 22.66
CA ALA A 504 -12.96 -13.71 23.41
C ALA A 504 -12.17 -12.65 24.21
N THR A 505 -12.20 -11.39 23.78
CA THR A 505 -11.49 -10.30 24.44
C THR A 505 -12.34 -9.50 25.42
N GLY A 506 -13.63 -9.86 25.61
CA GLY A 506 -14.53 -9.22 26.60
C GLY A 506 -15.59 -8.28 26.02
N GLY A 507 -15.77 -8.27 24.70
CA GLY A 507 -16.75 -7.44 23.99
C GLY A 507 -16.28 -6.01 23.75
N VAL A 508 -17.21 -5.12 23.37
CA VAL A 508 -16.90 -3.68 23.30
C VAL A 508 -16.77 -3.12 24.72
N PRO A 509 -15.76 -2.31 25.04
CA PRO A 509 -15.62 -1.65 26.34
C PRO A 509 -16.84 -0.80 26.68
N ASP A 510 -17.42 -1.02 27.86
CA ASP A 510 -18.52 -0.20 28.38
C ASP A 510 -17.96 1.05 29.06
N VAL A 511 -17.52 2.01 28.24
CA VAL A 511 -16.99 3.30 28.72
C VAL A 511 -17.73 4.47 28.08
N PRO A 512 -17.93 5.57 28.82
CA PRO A 512 -18.71 6.72 28.35
C PRO A 512 -18.05 7.51 27.21
N LEU A 513 -16.73 7.41 27.07
CA LEU A 513 -15.92 8.06 26.04
C LEU A 513 -14.62 7.26 25.87
N MET A 514 -13.96 7.37 24.72
CA MET A 514 -12.69 6.67 24.43
C MET A 514 -12.83 5.15 24.30
N GLU A 515 -14.04 4.66 24.03
CA GLU A 515 -14.34 3.26 23.77
C GLU A 515 -13.51 2.68 22.62
N GLU A 516 -13.23 3.46 21.56
CA GLU A 516 -12.36 2.99 20.48
C GLU A 516 -10.89 2.87 20.88
N PHE A 517 -10.42 3.67 21.85
CA PHE A 517 -9.05 3.58 22.37
C PHE A 517 -8.89 2.31 23.21
N GLU A 518 -9.83 2.08 24.12
CA GLU A 518 -9.87 0.87 24.94
C GLU A 518 -10.04 -0.38 24.08
N LEU A 519 -10.91 -0.34 23.07
CA LEU A 519 -11.11 -1.45 22.16
C LEU A 519 -9.83 -1.77 21.38
N CYS A 520 -9.17 -0.76 20.81
CA CYS A 520 -7.89 -1.00 20.14
C CYS A 520 -6.83 -1.55 21.09
N ARG A 521 -6.77 -1.06 22.34
CA ARG A 521 -5.85 -1.57 23.37
C ARG A 521 -6.13 -3.04 23.68
N GLN A 522 -7.40 -3.41 23.82
CA GLN A 522 -7.87 -4.77 24.07
C GLN A 522 -7.58 -5.73 22.89
N LEU A 523 -7.67 -5.27 21.65
CA LEU A 523 -7.45 -6.12 20.46
C LEU A 523 -5.97 -6.34 20.12
N ARG A 524 -5.07 -5.44 20.53
CA ARG A 524 -3.63 -5.50 20.19
C ARG A 524 -2.95 -6.84 20.50
N PRO A 525 -3.20 -7.50 21.64
CA PRO A 525 -2.60 -8.81 21.92
C PRO A 525 -3.13 -9.93 21.03
N ALA A 526 -4.36 -9.80 20.54
CA ALA A 526 -5.02 -10.81 19.71
C ALA A 526 -4.56 -10.79 18.25
N GLY A 527 -4.12 -9.64 17.74
CA GLY A 527 -3.57 -9.54 16.38
C GLY A 527 -3.51 -8.11 15.85
N ARG A 528 -3.35 -8.00 14.54
CA ARG A 528 -3.18 -6.71 13.85
C ARG A 528 -4.51 -6.05 13.56
N LEU A 529 -4.43 -4.73 13.43
CA LEU A 529 -5.47 -3.91 12.84
C LEU A 529 -5.09 -3.57 11.39
N ALA A 530 -6.10 -3.47 10.51
CA ALA A 530 -5.92 -3.09 9.11
C ALA A 530 -6.83 -1.91 8.71
N LEU A 531 -6.45 -1.23 7.62
CA LEU A 531 -7.36 -0.33 6.90
C LEU A 531 -7.92 -1.08 5.69
N ALA A 532 -9.23 -1.37 5.70
CA ALA A 532 -9.90 -1.97 4.56
C ALA A 532 -9.78 -1.08 3.33
N ASP A 533 -9.61 -1.68 2.15
CA ASP A 533 -9.42 -0.95 0.89
C ASP A 533 -10.73 -0.36 0.32
N THR A 534 -11.44 0.39 1.16
CA THR A 534 -12.68 1.09 0.84
C THR A 534 -12.71 2.43 1.59
N VAL A 535 -13.51 3.37 1.09
CA VAL A 535 -13.65 4.70 1.68
C VAL A 535 -15.07 4.90 2.21
N VAL A 536 -15.19 5.25 3.48
CA VAL A 536 -16.44 5.69 4.12
C VAL A 536 -16.52 7.21 4.14
N SER A 537 -17.75 7.72 4.10
CA SER A 537 -18.03 9.15 4.11
C SER A 537 -18.88 9.53 5.31
N THR A 538 -18.39 10.42 6.16
CA THR A 538 -19.06 10.83 7.42
C THR A 538 -19.48 12.30 7.35
N SER A 539 -20.55 12.67 8.04
CA SER A 539 -20.98 14.07 8.12
C SER A 539 -19.91 14.97 8.77
N ALA A 540 -19.69 16.15 8.20
CA ALA A 540 -18.85 17.20 8.79
C ALA A 540 -19.63 18.09 9.78
N ARG A 541 -20.92 17.82 10.05
CA ARG A 541 -21.85 18.67 10.83
C ARG A 541 -21.24 19.25 12.11
N ARG A 542 -20.55 18.42 12.89
CA ARG A 542 -19.91 18.83 14.15
C ARG A 542 -18.83 19.89 13.95
N PHE A 543 -18.02 19.77 12.90
CA PHE A 543 -16.97 20.73 12.56
C PHE A 543 -17.57 22.04 12.04
N THR A 544 -18.68 21.96 11.30
CA THR A 544 -19.42 23.13 10.82
C THR A 544 -20.10 23.89 11.96
N GLN A 545 -20.73 23.19 12.90
CA GLN A 545 -21.46 23.79 14.03
C GLN A 545 -20.54 24.33 15.13
N LEU A 546 -19.48 23.60 15.51
CA LEU A 546 -18.63 23.97 16.65
C LEU A 546 -17.33 24.70 16.24
N GLY A 547 -17.06 24.80 14.95
CA GLY A 547 -15.83 25.35 14.38
C GLY A 547 -14.68 24.34 14.36
N VAL A 548 -13.89 24.36 13.28
CA VAL A 548 -12.86 23.34 13.00
C VAL A 548 -11.75 23.32 14.05
N LEU A 549 -11.13 24.47 14.31
CA LEU A 549 -10.00 24.58 15.23
C LEU A 549 -10.41 24.26 16.67
N ARG A 550 -11.58 24.75 17.11
CA ARG A 550 -12.14 24.47 18.44
C ARG A 550 -12.41 22.98 18.63
N THR A 551 -12.95 22.33 17.60
CA THR A 551 -13.21 20.88 17.63
C THR A 551 -11.90 20.09 17.72
N TYR A 552 -10.90 20.42 16.90
CA TYR A 552 -9.60 19.75 16.97
C TYR A 552 -8.86 20.01 18.28
N ALA A 553 -8.85 21.24 18.79
CA ALA A 553 -8.24 21.57 20.08
C ALA A 553 -8.90 20.79 21.22
N ARG A 554 -10.24 20.67 21.20
CA ARG A 554 -10.99 19.86 22.16
C ARG A 554 -10.60 18.38 22.05
N MET A 555 -10.62 17.80 20.86
CA MET A 555 -10.23 16.40 20.64
C MET A 555 -8.79 16.13 21.08
N ALA A 556 -7.85 17.03 20.74
CA ALA A 556 -6.45 16.94 21.14
C ALA A 556 -6.29 17.00 22.67
N ARG A 557 -6.98 17.93 23.34
CA ARG A 557 -6.99 18.05 24.80
C ARG A 557 -7.51 16.78 25.48
N VAL A 558 -8.64 16.26 25.02
CA VAL A 558 -9.22 15.03 25.61
C VAL A 558 -8.29 13.83 25.37
N THR A 559 -7.70 13.73 24.18
CA THR A 559 -6.73 12.67 23.86
C THR A 559 -5.48 12.78 24.76
N LEU A 560 -4.94 13.98 24.97
CA LEU A 560 -3.80 14.20 25.86
C LEU A 560 -4.13 13.82 27.29
N LEU A 561 -5.27 14.28 27.82
CA LEU A 561 -5.70 13.98 29.18
C LEU A 561 -5.95 12.49 29.40
N TYR A 562 -6.47 11.77 28.40
CA TYR A 562 -6.59 10.32 28.43
C TYR A 562 -5.22 9.65 28.62
N TYR A 563 -4.19 10.08 27.88
CA TYR A 563 -2.84 9.55 28.06
C TYR A 563 -2.19 9.93 29.39
N LEU A 564 -2.60 11.05 29.99
CA LEU A 564 -2.19 11.44 31.34
C LEU A 564 -2.95 10.69 32.44
N GLY A 565 -3.75 9.67 32.09
CA GLY A 565 -4.42 8.78 33.04
C GLY A 565 -5.76 9.28 33.57
N ARG A 566 -6.36 10.33 32.98
CA ARG A 566 -7.71 10.79 33.37
C ARG A 566 -8.75 9.74 32.99
N SER A 567 -9.72 9.50 33.88
CA SER A 567 -10.77 8.52 33.66
C SER A 567 -11.69 8.89 32.47
N PRO A 568 -12.19 7.91 31.69
CA PRO A 568 -13.20 8.16 30.65
C PRO A 568 -14.43 8.94 31.11
N ALA A 569 -14.87 8.73 32.36
CA ALA A 569 -16.00 9.44 32.94
C ALA A 569 -15.72 10.94 33.13
N ASP A 570 -14.52 11.29 33.61
CA ASP A 570 -14.09 12.69 33.73
C ASP A 570 -13.94 13.36 32.36
N LEU A 571 -13.41 12.62 31.39
CA LEU A 571 -13.25 13.09 30.02
C LEU A 571 -14.61 13.39 29.36
N ARG A 572 -15.62 12.56 29.57
CA ARG A 572 -17.01 12.84 29.12
C ARG A 572 -17.52 14.15 29.68
N ARG A 573 -17.40 14.36 31.00
CA ARG A 573 -17.82 15.62 31.66
C ARG A 573 -17.10 16.83 31.07
N LEU A 574 -15.83 16.72 30.70
CA LEU A 574 -15.06 17.78 30.04
C LEU A 574 -15.48 18.01 28.58
N TYR A 575 -15.87 16.95 27.88
CA TYR A 575 -16.19 16.98 26.46
C TYR A 575 -17.60 17.53 26.17
N GLU A 576 -18.56 17.20 27.04
CA GLU A 576 -19.97 17.60 26.96
C GLU A 576 -20.23 19.00 27.53
N ARG A 577 -19.35 19.53 28.40
CA ARG A 577 -19.48 20.91 28.91
C ARG A 577 -19.47 21.90 27.73
N PRO A 578 -20.51 22.75 27.58
CA PRO A 578 -20.46 23.83 26.60
C PRO A 578 -19.27 24.75 26.93
N PRO A 579 -18.60 25.32 25.92
CA PRO A 579 -17.54 26.28 26.16
C PRO A 579 -18.14 27.41 27.00
N ARG A 580 -17.49 27.77 28.13
CA ARG A 580 -17.89 28.94 28.91
C ARG A 580 -17.91 30.13 27.94
N THR A 581 -19.10 30.68 27.70
CA THR A 581 -19.26 32.00 27.12
C THR A 581 -18.56 32.96 28.07
N ARG A 582 -17.44 33.51 27.62
CA ARG A 582 -16.86 34.72 28.20
C ARG A 582 -17.20 35.86 27.26
#